data_AF-A0A942LMX1-F1
#
_entry.id   AF-A0A942LMX1-F1
#
_cell.length_a   1.000
_cell.length_b   1.000
_cell.length_c   1.000
_cell.angle_alpha   90.00
_cell.angle_beta   90.00
_cell.angle_gamma   90.00
#
_symmetry.space_group_name_H-M   'P 1'
#
loop_
_entity.id
_entity.type
_entity.pdbx_description
1 polymer ?
#
loop_
_entity_poly.entity_id
_entity_poly.type
_entity_poly.pdbx_seq_one_letter_code
_entity_poly.pdbx_strand_id
1 'polypeptide(L)'
;MNPISVSIDEFPDDGAPWRIDGLGRLHNTGSSRSEPLIDVHISELVPHYEDPLKNGSLGTRTKRVPIKVGLMALLKPGSVWKNKERCLPKLSPRSINAQVAPEQVELRTWGSTVEFEGRTIPLIAKSQFYVPTDNWRGLAESWVVFIRRPLPDVPYLIIPSSVIFQKCLAESPEGIRRLLRGELHRIIDNPRPLDTGDGVESFFVELAKEIRSAHAYVYANLAADPYGRREYERMRRTLVAASVNEDRGRDRGSQSFLNLGLPFSNPVNMRLHGKLMPYKSDPLENRVEFSFLATEIVSLDVRLIFNRLIVHRKNSGDKGENAGDPSLKESWAHPGAKSIDLNDDAVVPAVSDSDPLSELEKILAEESGGFNALSLEVIKDPKLTQKFRSSSTPGKEGVEFDGTTTTGKAKSGDRGPAELDVETNEAPRVPVTLDSFIETLQILRDAGLPFETRVVTPMHRYTQRGDVVNFFPRQIKGSRSWHLTSNFPNAPPRGYVVAILQTGGAWHHFVEIERKEEKGRSLAHICTYDGSQIAARQMSLFMLDVAHERGWNAAALRPNWTLSTINHSPKRGLHHFACAIAKAIGVTLQKP
;
A
#
# COMPACT_ATOMS: atom_id res chain seq x y z
N MET A 1 6.27 -33.64 2.70
CA MET A 1 5.43 -32.59 3.30
C MET A 1 4.15 -32.56 2.50
N ASN A 2 3.01 -32.76 3.14
CA ASN A 2 1.73 -32.47 2.49
C ASN A 2 1.65 -30.95 2.28
N PRO A 3 1.26 -30.46 1.09
CA PRO A 3 1.10 -29.02 0.91
C PRO A 3 -0.02 -28.54 1.84
N ILE A 4 0.27 -27.50 2.63
CA ILE A 4 -0.75 -26.84 3.44
C ILE A 4 -1.85 -26.33 2.48
N SER A 5 -3.10 -26.74 2.71
CA SER A 5 -4.22 -26.31 1.87
C SER A 5 -4.62 -24.88 2.24
N VAL A 6 -4.64 -24.00 1.24
CA VAL A 6 -5.10 -22.62 1.38
C VAL A 6 -6.51 -22.51 0.80
N SER A 7 -7.42 -21.96 1.59
CA SER A 7 -8.79 -21.64 1.19
C SER A 7 -8.96 -20.12 1.02
N ILE A 8 -9.59 -19.67 -0.06
CA ILE A 8 -9.95 -18.26 -0.29
C ILE A 8 -11.47 -18.13 -0.22
N ASP A 9 -11.98 -17.40 0.78
CA ASP A 9 -13.41 -17.39 1.09
C ASP A 9 -14.31 -16.79 0.01
N GLU A 10 -13.78 -15.88 -0.80
CA GLU A 10 -14.52 -15.24 -1.88
C GLU A 10 -14.70 -16.17 -3.11
N PHE A 11 -13.96 -17.29 -3.15
CA PHE A 11 -14.09 -18.27 -4.22
C PHE A 11 -15.37 -19.10 -4.05
N PRO A 12 -15.93 -19.65 -5.15
CA PRO A 12 -17.16 -20.41 -5.08
C PRO A 12 -17.05 -21.67 -4.21
N ASP A 13 -18.09 -21.90 -3.42
CA ASP A 13 -18.33 -23.14 -2.66
C ASP A 13 -19.58 -23.87 -3.19
N ASP A 14 -19.52 -24.24 -4.47
CA ASP A 14 -20.64 -24.82 -5.21
C ASP A 14 -20.35 -26.21 -5.82
N GLY A 15 -19.28 -26.88 -5.35
CA GLY A 15 -18.89 -28.21 -5.79
C GLY A 15 -18.25 -28.25 -7.18
N ALA A 16 -18.21 -27.13 -7.92
CA ALA A 16 -17.62 -27.07 -9.25
C ALA A 16 -16.14 -26.65 -9.19
N PRO A 17 -15.28 -27.19 -10.09
CA PRO A 17 -13.93 -26.70 -10.27
C PRO A 17 -13.93 -25.41 -11.10
N TRP A 18 -13.17 -24.41 -10.67
CA TRP A 18 -13.05 -23.08 -11.28
C TRP A 18 -11.59 -22.81 -11.66
N ARG A 19 -11.35 -22.47 -12.92
CA ARG A 19 -10.04 -22.03 -13.41
C ARG A 19 -9.90 -20.52 -13.29
N ILE A 20 -8.76 -20.04 -12.83
CA ILE A 20 -8.38 -18.62 -12.98
C ILE A 20 -8.02 -18.34 -14.44
N ASP A 21 -8.79 -17.48 -15.11
CA ASP A 21 -8.51 -17.03 -16.48
C ASP A 21 -7.41 -15.98 -16.51
N GLY A 22 -7.39 -15.09 -15.50
CA GLY A 22 -6.42 -14.02 -15.37
C GLY A 22 -6.76 -13.06 -14.24
N LEU A 23 -5.82 -12.16 -13.96
CA LEU A 23 -6.00 -11.05 -13.01
C LEU A 23 -6.23 -9.76 -13.79
N GLY A 24 -7.34 -9.09 -13.48
CA GLY A 24 -7.83 -7.92 -14.20
C GLY A 24 -7.58 -6.61 -13.45
N ARG A 25 -8.64 -5.81 -13.31
CA ARG A 25 -8.58 -4.45 -12.77
C ARG A 25 -8.24 -4.43 -11.29
N LEU A 26 -7.46 -3.44 -10.90
CA LEU A 26 -7.23 -3.02 -9.52
C LEU A 26 -8.29 -1.99 -9.09
N HIS A 27 -8.84 -2.17 -7.90
CA HIS A 27 -9.81 -1.27 -7.28
C HIS A 27 -9.20 -0.63 -6.04
N ASN A 28 -9.38 0.68 -5.92
CA ASN A 28 -9.12 1.36 -4.67
C ASN A 28 -10.40 1.30 -3.83
N THR A 29 -10.32 0.74 -2.62
CA THR A 29 -11.46 0.54 -1.70
C THR A 29 -11.94 1.84 -1.03
N GLY A 30 -11.55 2.99 -1.59
CA GLY A 30 -11.91 4.31 -1.14
C GLY A 30 -11.18 4.73 0.14
N SER A 31 -11.02 3.92 1.18
CA SER A 31 -10.34 4.38 2.41
C SER A 31 -8.80 4.25 2.30
N SER A 32 -8.04 5.19 2.86
CA SER A 32 -6.56 5.10 2.87
C SER A 32 -6.02 3.94 3.74
N ARG A 33 -6.89 3.28 4.50
CA ARG A 33 -6.55 2.15 5.38
C ARG A 33 -6.93 0.80 4.78
N SER A 34 -7.90 0.75 3.88
CA SER A 34 -8.33 -0.49 3.25
C SER A 34 -7.34 -0.91 2.18
N GLU A 35 -7.09 -2.21 2.13
CA GLU A 35 -6.22 -2.81 1.13
C GLU A 35 -6.85 -2.70 -0.27
N PRO A 36 -6.07 -2.43 -1.33
CA PRO A 36 -6.57 -2.50 -2.70
C PRO A 36 -7.11 -3.89 -3.03
N LEU A 37 -8.08 -3.96 -3.94
CA LEU A 37 -8.60 -5.24 -4.45
C LEU A 37 -8.16 -5.44 -5.90
N ILE A 38 -8.08 -6.69 -6.35
CA ILE A 38 -7.85 -7.06 -7.74
C ILE A 38 -8.97 -8.00 -8.20
N ASP A 39 -9.48 -7.76 -9.42
CA ASP A 39 -10.44 -8.66 -10.04
C ASP A 39 -9.75 -9.96 -10.46
N VAL A 40 -10.23 -11.08 -9.91
CA VAL A 40 -9.88 -12.42 -10.35
C VAL A 40 -11.00 -12.92 -11.25
N HIS A 41 -10.68 -13.16 -12.53
CA HIS A 41 -11.62 -13.70 -13.48
C HIS A 41 -11.54 -15.23 -13.47
N ILE A 42 -12.66 -15.89 -13.18
CA ILE A 42 -12.73 -17.35 -13.11
C ILE A 42 -13.81 -17.90 -14.04
N SER A 43 -13.51 -19.06 -14.63
CA SER A 43 -14.43 -19.83 -15.46
C SER A 43 -14.60 -21.23 -14.88
N GLU A 44 -15.83 -21.73 -14.87
CA GLU A 44 -16.11 -23.11 -14.49
C GLU A 44 -15.44 -24.07 -15.46
N LEU A 45 -14.94 -25.19 -14.95
CA LEU A 45 -14.48 -26.33 -15.73
C LEU A 45 -15.56 -27.41 -15.77
N VAL A 46 -15.65 -28.13 -16.88
CA VAL A 46 -16.56 -29.27 -17.01
C VAL A 46 -16.21 -30.37 -16.00
N PRO A 47 -17.18 -31.19 -15.57
CA PRO A 47 -16.90 -32.36 -14.76
C PRO A 47 -15.83 -33.24 -15.44
N HIS A 48 -14.88 -33.74 -14.65
CA HIS A 48 -13.81 -34.64 -15.10
C HIS A 48 -12.81 -34.06 -16.13
N TYR A 49 -12.62 -32.74 -16.17
CA TYR A 49 -11.54 -32.15 -16.97
C TYR A 49 -10.16 -32.78 -16.66
N GLU A 50 -9.32 -32.91 -17.69
CA GLU A 50 -7.94 -33.40 -17.53
C GLU A 50 -6.92 -32.25 -17.53
N ASP A 51 -7.05 -31.33 -18.49
CA ASP A 51 -6.20 -30.15 -18.66
C ASP A 51 -7.05 -28.87 -18.53
N PRO A 52 -6.86 -28.06 -17.48
CA PRO A 52 -7.64 -26.83 -17.29
C PRO A 52 -7.36 -25.77 -18.37
N LEU A 53 -6.22 -25.83 -19.07
CA LEU A 53 -5.85 -24.87 -20.09
C LEU A 53 -6.46 -25.20 -21.46
N LYS A 54 -7.00 -26.41 -21.66
CA LYS A 54 -7.67 -26.82 -22.89
C LYS A 54 -9.01 -26.10 -23.05
N ASN A 55 -9.29 -25.58 -24.25
CA ASN A 55 -10.51 -24.79 -24.48
C ASN A 55 -11.78 -25.62 -24.25
N GLY A 56 -11.78 -26.90 -24.64
CA GLY A 56 -12.90 -27.80 -24.44
C GLY A 56 -13.14 -28.24 -22.99
N SER A 57 -12.29 -27.81 -22.05
CA SER A 57 -12.44 -28.12 -20.63
C SER A 57 -13.28 -27.10 -19.87
N LEU A 58 -13.72 -26.02 -20.52
CA LEU A 58 -14.50 -24.95 -19.91
C LEU A 58 -16.00 -25.23 -19.96
N GLY A 59 -16.66 -24.99 -18.84
CA GLY A 59 -18.11 -24.94 -18.72
C GLY A 59 -18.69 -23.61 -19.20
N THR A 60 -19.93 -23.34 -18.80
CA THR A 60 -20.68 -22.16 -19.26
C THR A 60 -20.68 -21.02 -18.26
N ARG A 61 -20.42 -21.28 -16.97
CA ARG A 61 -20.47 -20.27 -15.92
C ARG A 61 -19.14 -19.53 -15.79
N THR A 62 -19.24 -18.22 -15.55
CA THR A 62 -18.11 -17.35 -15.22
C THR A 62 -18.42 -16.49 -14.02
N LYS A 63 -17.38 -16.08 -13.29
CA LYS A 63 -17.47 -15.13 -12.19
C LYS A 63 -16.27 -14.20 -12.18
N ARG A 64 -16.47 -13.02 -11.59
CA ARG A 64 -15.43 -12.07 -11.25
C ARG A 64 -15.41 -11.94 -9.73
N VAL A 65 -14.28 -12.24 -9.12
CA VAL A 65 -14.11 -12.27 -7.67
C VAL A 65 -13.08 -11.20 -7.27
N PRO A 66 -13.47 -10.12 -6.57
CA PRO A 66 -12.52 -9.12 -6.10
C PRO A 66 -11.78 -9.65 -4.86
N ILE A 67 -10.45 -9.66 -4.90
CA ILE A 67 -9.59 -10.20 -3.82
C ILE A 67 -8.58 -9.14 -3.35
N LYS A 68 -8.27 -9.09 -2.05
CA LYS A 68 -7.16 -8.32 -1.49
C LYS A 68 -5.84 -8.58 -2.22
N VAL A 69 -5.13 -7.51 -2.61
CA VAL A 69 -3.89 -7.62 -3.38
C VAL A 69 -2.77 -8.40 -2.69
N GLY A 70 -2.74 -8.46 -1.35
CA GLY A 70 -1.78 -9.25 -0.58
C GLY A 70 -1.86 -10.76 -0.84
N LEU A 71 -3.00 -11.26 -1.33
CA LEU A 71 -3.17 -12.67 -1.71
C LEU A 71 -2.77 -12.96 -3.16
N MET A 72 -2.36 -11.95 -3.94
CA MET A 72 -2.02 -12.12 -5.35
C MET A 72 -0.93 -13.15 -5.61
N ALA A 73 -0.01 -13.38 -4.67
CA ALA A 73 1.02 -14.41 -4.81
C ALA A 73 0.45 -15.82 -5.07
N LEU A 74 -0.75 -16.12 -4.55
CA LEU A 74 -1.42 -17.41 -4.70
C LEU A 74 -2.19 -17.57 -6.03
N LEU A 75 -2.52 -16.44 -6.67
CA LEU A 75 -3.54 -16.38 -7.72
C LEU A 75 -2.92 -16.49 -9.11
N LYS A 76 -2.50 -17.70 -9.50
CA LYS A 76 -1.85 -17.95 -10.80
C LYS A 76 -2.90 -18.19 -11.89
N PRO A 77 -2.83 -17.52 -13.06
CA PRO A 77 -3.62 -17.92 -14.23
C PRO A 77 -3.48 -19.42 -14.51
N GLY A 78 -4.55 -20.06 -14.95
CA GLY A 78 -4.60 -21.50 -15.18
C GLY A 78 -4.71 -22.38 -13.92
N SER A 79 -4.48 -21.84 -12.72
CA SER A 79 -4.71 -22.59 -11.47
C SER A 79 -6.19 -22.90 -11.29
N VAL A 80 -6.47 -24.04 -10.65
CA VAL A 80 -7.83 -24.52 -10.42
C VAL A 80 -8.15 -24.47 -8.94
N TRP A 81 -9.38 -24.07 -8.64
CA TRP A 81 -9.91 -23.94 -7.29
C TRP A 81 -11.28 -24.59 -7.22
N LYS A 82 -11.57 -25.31 -6.14
CA LYS A 82 -12.85 -25.99 -5.92
C LYS A 82 -13.18 -25.89 -4.45
N ASN A 83 -14.40 -25.47 -4.13
CA ASN A 83 -14.85 -25.27 -2.76
C ASN A 83 -13.85 -24.42 -1.97
N LYS A 84 -13.52 -23.25 -2.53
CA LYS A 84 -12.55 -22.28 -1.99
C LYS A 84 -11.09 -22.73 -1.93
N GLU A 85 -10.77 -24.01 -2.13
CA GLU A 85 -9.41 -24.54 -2.01
C GLU A 85 -8.73 -24.75 -3.37
N ARG A 86 -7.41 -24.55 -3.40
CA ARG A 86 -6.60 -24.79 -4.60
C ARG A 86 -6.51 -26.29 -4.89
N CYS A 87 -6.84 -26.67 -6.11
CA CYS A 87 -6.76 -28.03 -6.62
C CYS A 87 -5.63 -28.19 -7.63
N LEU A 88 -4.82 -29.24 -7.46
CA LEU A 88 -3.81 -29.59 -8.47
C LEU A 88 -4.48 -30.31 -9.64
N PRO A 89 -4.31 -29.83 -10.88
CA PRO A 89 -4.85 -30.50 -12.06
C PRO A 89 -4.11 -31.81 -12.33
N LYS A 90 -4.77 -32.76 -13.03
CA LYS A 90 -4.17 -34.04 -13.41
C LYS A 90 -2.99 -33.86 -14.37
N LEU A 91 -3.15 -33.01 -15.37
CA LEU A 91 -2.10 -32.66 -16.31
C LEU A 91 -1.41 -31.37 -15.87
N SER A 92 -0.08 -31.44 -15.77
CA SER A 92 0.75 -30.26 -15.54
C SER A 92 0.77 -29.37 -16.78
N PRO A 93 0.84 -28.03 -16.62
CA PRO A 93 1.02 -27.11 -17.73
C PRO A 93 2.28 -27.43 -18.54
N ARG A 94 2.31 -27.04 -19.82
CA ARG A 94 3.52 -27.20 -20.64
C ARG A 94 4.61 -26.27 -20.14
N SER A 95 5.86 -26.72 -20.22
CA SER A 95 7.02 -25.92 -19.85
C SER A 95 7.90 -25.56 -21.04
N ILE A 96 8.41 -24.34 -21.07
CA ILE A 96 9.45 -23.88 -21.99
C ILE A 96 10.53 -23.11 -21.23
N ASN A 97 11.74 -23.07 -21.78
CA ASN A 97 12.80 -22.20 -21.30
C ASN A 97 13.05 -21.10 -22.34
N ALA A 98 13.19 -19.86 -21.89
CA ALA A 98 13.49 -18.73 -22.76
C ALA A 98 14.55 -17.84 -22.14
N GLN A 99 15.47 -17.35 -22.97
CA GLN A 99 16.35 -16.24 -22.63
C GLN A 99 15.79 -14.98 -23.28
N VAL A 100 15.61 -13.92 -22.49
CA VAL A 100 14.97 -12.69 -22.94
C VAL A 100 15.88 -11.52 -22.65
N ALA A 101 16.26 -10.80 -23.68
CA ALA A 101 16.95 -9.52 -23.56
C ALA A 101 15.93 -8.38 -23.38
N PRO A 102 16.24 -7.33 -22.58
CA PRO A 102 15.30 -6.25 -22.30
C PRO A 102 14.82 -5.50 -23.56
N GLU A 103 15.65 -5.44 -24.60
CA GLU A 103 15.35 -4.76 -25.87
C GLU A 103 14.29 -5.49 -26.70
N GLN A 104 14.07 -6.78 -26.43
CA GLN A 104 13.06 -7.60 -27.10
C GLN A 104 11.65 -7.43 -26.49
N VAL A 105 11.57 -6.75 -25.34
CA VAL A 105 10.34 -6.64 -24.55
C VAL A 105 9.48 -5.49 -25.05
N GLU A 106 8.30 -5.83 -25.57
CA GLU A 106 7.23 -4.88 -25.82
C GLU A 106 6.12 -5.06 -24.76
N LEU A 107 5.43 -3.98 -24.41
CA LEU A 107 4.19 -4.07 -23.63
C LEU A 107 2.99 -3.91 -24.54
N ARG A 108 2.03 -4.83 -24.42
CA ARG A 108 0.76 -4.81 -25.14
C ARG A 108 -0.39 -5.12 -24.19
N THR A 109 -1.63 -4.95 -24.63
CA THR A 109 -2.80 -5.43 -23.88
C THR A 109 -3.24 -6.80 -24.41
N TRP A 110 -3.94 -7.59 -23.58
CA TRP A 110 -4.48 -8.90 -23.99
C TRP A 110 -5.33 -8.83 -25.26
N GLY A 111 -6.14 -7.77 -25.38
CA GLY A 111 -7.04 -7.52 -26.50
C GLY A 111 -6.39 -6.86 -27.72
N SER A 112 -5.07 -6.65 -27.70
CA SER A 112 -4.35 -6.08 -28.84
C SER A 112 -4.25 -7.05 -30.02
N THR A 113 -3.69 -6.57 -31.13
CA THR A 113 -3.41 -7.37 -32.33
C THR A 113 -1.90 -7.49 -32.59
N VAL A 114 -1.52 -8.46 -33.42
CA VAL A 114 -0.15 -8.68 -33.89
C VAL A 114 -0.13 -8.96 -35.38
N GLU A 115 1.01 -8.64 -36.00
CA GLU A 115 1.30 -9.00 -37.39
C GLU A 115 1.93 -10.39 -37.43
N PHE A 116 1.25 -11.35 -38.07
CA PHE A 116 1.73 -12.70 -38.33
C PHE A 116 1.60 -13.00 -39.82
N GLU A 117 2.73 -13.30 -40.47
CA GLU A 117 2.82 -13.55 -41.92
C GLU A 117 2.08 -12.51 -42.80
N GLY A 118 2.24 -11.22 -42.46
CA GLY A 118 1.66 -10.10 -43.22
C GLY A 118 0.17 -9.85 -42.97
N ARG A 119 -0.43 -10.48 -41.94
CA ARG A 119 -1.81 -10.26 -41.52
C ARG A 119 -1.89 -9.80 -40.07
N THR A 120 -2.78 -8.83 -39.83
CA THR A 120 -3.16 -8.40 -38.48
C THR A 120 -4.17 -9.39 -37.88
N ILE A 121 -3.80 -10.04 -36.79
CA ILE A 121 -4.65 -11.00 -36.06
C ILE A 121 -4.70 -10.67 -34.57
N PRO A 122 -5.71 -11.15 -33.80
CA PRO A 122 -5.75 -10.96 -32.36
C PRO A 122 -4.51 -11.55 -31.67
N LEU A 123 -3.96 -10.82 -30.69
CA LEU A 123 -2.83 -11.29 -29.88
C LEU A 123 -3.21 -12.54 -29.09
N ILE A 124 -4.43 -12.63 -28.56
CA ILE A 124 -4.95 -13.86 -27.96
C ILE A 124 -6.35 -14.10 -28.55
N ALA A 125 -6.46 -15.01 -29.51
CA ALA A 125 -7.74 -15.36 -30.10
C ALA A 125 -8.53 -16.32 -29.19
N LYS A 126 -9.87 -16.22 -29.21
CA LYS A 126 -10.76 -17.15 -28.47
C LYS A 126 -10.50 -18.63 -28.81
N SER A 127 -10.11 -18.92 -30.05
CA SER A 127 -9.74 -20.26 -30.51
C SER A 127 -8.40 -20.76 -29.95
N GLN A 128 -7.54 -19.86 -29.48
CA GLN A 128 -6.20 -20.16 -28.94
C GLN A 128 -6.25 -20.36 -27.42
N PHE A 129 -6.84 -19.40 -26.71
CA PHE A 129 -7.06 -19.45 -25.28
C PHE A 129 -8.48 -18.96 -25.00
N TYR A 130 -9.40 -19.90 -24.77
CA TYR A 130 -10.80 -19.57 -24.58
C TYR A 130 -11.01 -18.95 -23.21
N VAL A 131 -11.43 -17.69 -23.22
CA VAL A 131 -11.96 -16.95 -22.07
C VAL A 131 -13.38 -16.53 -22.47
N PRO A 132 -14.42 -16.89 -21.69
CA PRO A 132 -15.79 -16.50 -22.01
C PRO A 132 -15.93 -14.97 -22.07
N THR A 133 -16.88 -14.49 -22.88
CA THR A 133 -16.96 -13.08 -23.30
C THR A 133 -17.00 -12.09 -22.13
N ASP A 134 -17.69 -12.44 -21.03
CA ASP A 134 -17.80 -11.53 -19.87
C ASP A 134 -16.48 -11.36 -19.13
N ASN A 135 -15.70 -12.43 -18.95
CA ASN A 135 -14.36 -12.36 -18.38
C ASN A 135 -13.39 -11.69 -19.35
N TRP A 136 -13.52 -11.96 -20.65
CA TRP A 136 -12.68 -11.33 -21.67
C TRP A 136 -12.79 -9.81 -21.66
N ARG A 137 -13.99 -9.25 -21.45
CA ARG A 137 -14.17 -7.78 -21.34
C ARG A 137 -13.36 -7.17 -20.21
N GLY A 138 -13.20 -7.86 -19.08
CA GLY A 138 -12.39 -7.39 -17.95
C GLY A 138 -10.88 -7.63 -18.12
N LEU A 139 -10.49 -8.63 -18.92
CA LEU A 139 -9.10 -8.97 -19.16
C LEU A 139 -8.50 -8.29 -20.39
N ALA A 140 -9.29 -7.90 -21.39
CA ALA A 140 -8.80 -7.39 -22.67
C ALA A 140 -7.89 -6.14 -22.53
N GLU A 141 -8.12 -5.32 -21.50
CA GLU A 141 -7.31 -4.13 -21.21
C GLU A 141 -6.13 -4.40 -20.25
N SER A 142 -6.03 -5.62 -19.70
CA SER A 142 -4.87 -6.03 -18.90
C SER A 142 -3.61 -6.05 -19.75
N TRP A 143 -2.46 -5.77 -19.14
CA TRP A 143 -1.18 -5.70 -19.85
C TRP A 143 -0.44 -7.05 -19.88
N VAL A 144 0.34 -7.24 -20.95
CA VAL A 144 1.24 -8.37 -21.16
C VAL A 144 2.60 -7.88 -21.64
N VAL A 145 3.64 -8.57 -21.21
CA VAL A 145 4.94 -8.61 -21.89
C VAL A 145 4.79 -9.46 -23.14
N PHE A 146 5.18 -8.89 -24.28
CA PHE A 146 5.16 -9.50 -25.59
C PHE A 146 6.58 -9.55 -26.14
N ILE A 147 7.01 -10.74 -26.55
CA ILE A 147 8.34 -10.98 -27.11
C ILE A 147 8.18 -11.69 -28.44
N ARG A 148 8.81 -11.16 -29.49
CA ARG A 148 8.81 -11.74 -30.84
C ARG A 148 9.98 -12.72 -30.98
N ARG A 149 9.69 -13.88 -31.55
CA ARG A 149 10.62 -15.00 -31.80
C ARG A 149 11.60 -15.24 -30.63
N PRO A 150 11.08 -15.49 -29.41
CA PRO A 150 11.90 -15.86 -28.26
C PRO A 150 12.71 -17.15 -28.48
N LEU A 151 12.20 -18.06 -29.33
CA LEU A 151 12.80 -19.34 -29.68
C LEU A 151 12.57 -19.61 -31.18
N PRO A 152 13.35 -20.51 -31.82
CA PRO A 152 13.20 -20.83 -33.25
C PRO A 152 11.78 -21.22 -33.66
N ASP A 153 11.09 -22.03 -32.85
CA ASP A 153 9.76 -22.59 -33.16
C ASP A 153 8.60 -21.89 -32.43
N VAL A 154 8.89 -20.81 -31.69
CA VAL A 154 7.88 -20.06 -30.93
C VAL A 154 7.85 -18.63 -31.46
N PRO A 155 6.88 -18.26 -32.31
CA PRO A 155 6.86 -16.94 -32.93
C PRO A 155 6.57 -15.83 -31.93
N TYR A 156 5.77 -16.09 -30.89
CA TYR A 156 5.48 -15.13 -29.83
C TYR A 156 5.51 -15.77 -28.44
N LEU A 157 6.07 -15.05 -27.47
CA LEU A 157 5.90 -15.32 -26.05
C LEU A 157 5.11 -14.18 -25.42
N ILE A 158 4.06 -14.56 -24.68
CA ILE A 158 3.13 -13.65 -24.03
C ILE A 158 3.13 -13.96 -22.54
N ILE A 159 3.46 -12.98 -21.71
CA ILE A 159 3.49 -13.12 -20.24
C ILE A 159 2.63 -12.00 -19.63
N PRO A 160 1.54 -12.31 -18.91
CA PRO A 160 0.75 -11.29 -18.24
C PRO A 160 1.58 -10.45 -17.26
N SER A 161 1.34 -9.13 -17.23
CA SER A 161 2.05 -8.24 -16.29
C SER A 161 1.81 -8.62 -14.83
N SER A 162 0.66 -9.23 -14.53
CA SER A 162 0.37 -9.81 -13.21
C SER A 162 1.32 -10.97 -12.86
N VAL A 163 1.68 -11.82 -13.83
CA VAL A 163 2.65 -12.91 -13.66
C VAL A 163 4.07 -12.35 -13.48
N ILE A 164 4.42 -11.30 -14.22
CA ILE A 164 5.68 -10.57 -13.99
C ILE A 164 5.73 -9.99 -12.58
N PHE A 165 4.66 -9.31 -12.15
CA PHE A 165 4.56 -8.72 -10.81
C PHE A 165 4.68 -9.79 -9.73
N GLN A 166 3.94 -10.90 -9.87
CA GLN A 166 4.00 -12.06 -8.97
C GLN A 166 5.41 -12.62 -8.81
N LYS A 167 6.17 -12.74 -9.92
CA LYS A 167 7.52 -13.33 -9.89
C LYS A 167 8.61 -12.37 -9.46
N CYS A 168 8.48 -11.08 -9.80
CA CYS A 168 9.56 -10.13 -9.66
C CYS A 168 9.42 -9.24 -8.43
N LEU A 169 8.21 -9.04 -7.90
CA LEU A 169 7.92 -8.00 -6.91
C LEU A 169 7.07 -8.47 -5.71
N ALA A 170 6.36 -9.59 -5.83
CA ALA A 170 5.32 -10.01 -4.88
C ALA A 170 5.86 -10.85 -3.73
N GLU A 171 6.94 -10.41 -3.08
CA GLU A 171 7.71 -11.15 -2.06
C GLU A 171 7.00 -11.32 -0.71
N SER A 172 6.01 -10.49 -0.42
CA SER A 172 5.19 -10.57 0.78
C SER A 172 3.91 -9.75 0.62
N PRO A 173 2.84 -10.04 1.37
CA PRO A 173 1.61 -9.24 1.35
C PRO A 173 1.87 -7.76 1.61
N GLU A 174 2.70 -7.45 2.61
CA GLU A 174 3.06 -6.08 2.95
C GLU A 174 3.90 -5.40 1.85
N GLY A 175 4.84 -6.12 1.25
CA GLY A 175 5.59 -5.65 0.10
C GLY A 175 4.69 -5.30 -1.09
N ILE A 176 3.74 -6.19 -1.43
CA ILE A 176 2.76 -5.97 -2.49
C ILE A 176 1.94 -4.71 -2.22
N ARG A 177 1.38 -4.59 -1.01
CA ARG A 177 0.57 -3.43 -0.58
C ARG A 177 1.35 -2.13 -0.72
N ARG A 178 2.59 -2.08 -0.21
CA ARG A 178 3.44 -0.88 -0.26
C ARG A 178 3.82 -0.49 -1.68
N LEU A 179 4.20 -1.45 -2.52
CA LEU A 179 4.51 -1.20 -3.93
C LEU A 179 3.30 -0.65 -4.69
N LEU A 180 2.12 -1.24 -4.47
CA LEU A 180 0.86 -0.77 -5.07
C LEU A 180 0.34 0.55 -4.47
N ARG A 181 0.89 1.01 -3.34
CA ARG A 181 0.65 2.35 -2.79
C ARG A 181 1.71 3.38 -3.18
N GLY A 182 2.82 2.95 -3.80
CA GLY A 182 3.93 3.85 -4.16
C GLY A 182 4.90 4.10 -3.01
N GLU A 183 4.88 3.24 -1.99
CA GLU A 183 5.60 3.39 -0.73
C GLU A 183 6.92 2.61 -0.72
N LEU A 184 7.63 2.55 -1.85
CA LEU A 184 8.96 1.89 -1.94
C LEU A 184 9.94 2.44 -0.90
N HIS A 185 9.89 3.75 -0.63
CA HIS A 185 10.68 4.43 0.41
C HIS A 185 10.39 3.96 1.85
N ARG A 186 9.25 3.27 2.07
CA ARG A 186 8.94 2.61 3.34
C ARG A 186 9.46 1.18 3.40
N ILE A 187 9.82 0.58 2.27
CA ILE A 187 10.40 -0.77 2.20
C ILE A 187 11.92 -0.66 2.33
N ILE A 188 12.53 0.20 1.52
CA ILE A 188 13.96 0.49 1.52
C ILE A 188 14.20 1.99 1.63
N ASP A 189 15.28 2.38 2.28
CA ASP A 189 15.70 3.77 2.46
C ASP A 189 17.18 3.93 2.14
N ASN A 190 17.55 5.17 1.84
CA ASN A 190 18.91 5.60 1.50
C ASN A 190 19.59 4.71 0.43
N PRO A 191 18.90 4.32 -0.66
CA PRO A 191 19.46 3.43 -1.67
C PRO A 191 20.58 4.13 -2.43
N ARG A 192 21.79 3.57 -2.43
CA ARG A 192 22.93 4.17 -3.12
C ARG A 192 23.99 3.12 -3.50
N PRO A 193 24.74 3.32 -4.59
CA PRO A 193 25.97 2.58 -4.81
C PRO A 193 26.96 2.88 -3.67
N LEU A 194 27.77 1.89 -3.32
CA LEU A 194 28.84 2.03 -2.34
C LEU A 194 30.16 1.66 -3.01
N ASP A 195 31.17 2.53 -2.86
CA ASP A 195 32.54 2.19 -3.24
C ASP A 195 33.21 1.48 -2.06
N THR A 196 33.45 0.18 -2.22
CA THR A 196 34.10 -0.67 -1.22
C THR A 196 35.62 -0.75 -1.42
N GLY A 197 36.17 -0.11 -2.46
CA GLY A 197 37.61 -0.09 -2.74
C GLY A 197 38.20 -1.41 -3.25
N ASP A 198 37.41 -2.48 -3.31
CA ASP A 198 37.80 -3.82 -3.80
C ASP A 198 37.38 -4.07 -5.26
N GLY A 199 36.84 -3.06 -5.93
CA GLY A 199 36.40 -3.13 -7.32
C GLY A 199 35.11 -3.93 -7.53
N VAL A 200 34.43 -4.37 -6.46
CA VAL A 200 33.14 -5.07 -6.55
C VAL A 200 32.00 -4.05 -6.54
N GLU A 201 31.13 -4.11 -7.55
CA GLU A 201 29.93 -3.27 -7.63
C GLU A 201 28.99 -3.58 -6.45
N SER A 202 29.02 -2.70 -5.45
CA SER A 202 28.26 -2.82 -4.20
C SER A 202 27.11 -1.83 -4.17
N PHE A 203 25.95 -2.29 -3.70
CA PHE A 203 24.77 -1.44 -3.49
C PHE A 203 24.33 -1.50 -2.03
N PHE A 204 23.92 -0.37 -1.48
CA PHE A 204 23.52 -0.24 -0.10
C PHE A 204 22.03 0.09 0.02
N VAL A 205 21.34 -0.54 0.95
CA VAL A 205 19.96 -0.21 1.34
C VAL A 205 19.73 -0.32 2.85
N GLU A 206 18.89 0.56 3.39
CA GLU A 206 18.30 0.42 4.72
C GLU A 206 16.91 -0.23 4.60
N LEU A 207 16.79 -1.49 5.00
CA LEU A 207 15.56 -2.27 4.91
C LEU A 207 14.67 -2.07 6.15
N ALA A 208 13.36 -1.93 5.93
CA ALA A 208 12.36 -1.92 6.99
C ALA A 208 12.34 -3.25 7.79
N LYS A 209 11.92 -3.18 9.06
CA LYS A 209 12.02 -4.29 10.02
C LYS A 209 11.14 -5.48 9.64
N GLU A 210 9.96 -5.17 9.11
CA GLU A 210 8.90 -6.06 8.67
C GLU A 210 9.18 -6.77 7.34
N ILE A 211 10.22 -6.34 6.61
CA ILE A 211 10.61 -6.94 5.34
C ILE A 211 11.77 -7.92 5.57
N ARG A 212 11.62 -9.15 5.08
CA ARG A 212 12.68 -10.16 5.26
C ARG A 212 13.90 -9.79 4.42
N SER A 213 15.08 -9.90 5.01
CA SER A 213 16.35 -9.60 4.37
C SER A 213 16.63 -10.47 3.13
N ALA A 214 16.04 -11.67 3.08
CA ALA A 214 16.15 -12.55 1.92
C ALA A 214 15.62 -11.89 0.64
N HIS A 215 14.63 -10.99 0.73
CA HIS A 215 14.02 -10.36 -0.45
C HIS A 215 14.53 -8.93 -0.71
N ALA A 216 15.55 -8.47 0.03
CA ALA A 216 16.05 -7.09 -0.07
C ALA A 216 16.53 -6.74 -1.49
N TYR A 217 17.09 -7.71 -2.20
CA TYR A 217 17.64 -7.53 -3.54
C TYR A 217 16.57 -7.16 -4.58
N VAL A 218 15.32 -7.57 -4.38
CA VAL A 218 14.20 -7.24 -5.25
C VAL A 218 13.93 -5.74 -5.22
N TYR A 219 13.82 -5.18 -4.01
CA TYR A 219 13.58 -3.76 -3.82
C TYR A 219 14.81 -2.92 -4.16
N ALA A 220 16.01 -3.42 -3.83
CA ALA A 220 17.26 -2.80 -4.23
C ALA A 220 17.37 -2.70 -5.75
N ASN A 221 16.98 -3.74 -6.50
CA ASN A 221 16.94 -3.71 -7.97
C ASN A 221 16.03 -2.59 -8.50
N LEU A 222 14.84 -2.39 -7.91
CA LEU A 222 13.95 -1.28 -8.30
C LEU A 222 14.58 0.10 -8.08
N ALA A 223 15.43 0.24 -7.08
CA ALA A 223 16.13 1.48 -6.79
C ALA A 223 17.40 1.64 -7.63
N ALA A 224 18.15 0.57 -7.88
CA ALA A 224 19.45 0.61 -8.55
C ALA A 224 19.32 0.58 -10.07
N ASP A 225 18.57 -0.39 -10.61
CA ASP A 225 18.49 -0.66 -12.05
C ASP A 225 17.60 0.38 -12.75
N PRO A 226 18.11 1.09 -13.78
CA PRO A 226 17.30 2.04 -14.55
C PRO A 226 16.03 1.44 -15.16
N TYR A 227 16.07 0.19 -15.65
CA TYR A 227 14.90 -0.52 -16.14
C TYR A 227 13.94 -0.86 -15.00
N GLY A 228 14.46 -1.34 -13.87
CA GLY A 228 13.66 -1.60 -12.67
C GLY A 228 12.88 -0.36 -12.21
N ARG A 229 13.57 0.78 -12.10
CA ARG A 229 12.96 2.07 -11.75
C ARG A 229 11.93 2.52 -12.77
N ARG A 230 12.26 2.43 -14.06
CA ARG A 230 11.37 2.83 -15.16
C ARG A 230 10.07 2.03 -15.17
N GLU A 231 10.15 0.70 -15.03
CA GLU A 231 8.97 -0.17 -15.05
C GLU A 231 8.11 0.04 -13.80
N TYR A 232 8.72 0.18 -12.63
CA TYR A 232 7.98 0.52 -11.41
C TYR A 232 7.28 1.87 -11.52
N GLU A 233 7.98 2.92 -11.96
CA GLU A 233 7.38 4.24 -12.17
C GLU A 233 6.27 4.23 -13.23
N ARG A 234 6.43 3.47 -14.32
CA ARG A 234 5.40 3.29 -15.34
C ARG A 234 4.13 2.71 -14.74
N MET A 235 4.26 1.60 -14.01
CA MET A 235 3.15 0.99 -13.28
C MET A 235 2.50 2.00 -12.34
N ARG A 236 3.29 2.71 -11.53
CA ARG A 236 2.79 3.75 -10.61
C ARG A 236 2.04 4.87 -11.33
N ARG A 237 2.60 5.39 -12.43
CA ARG A 237 1.98 6.45 -13.24
C ARG A 237 0.64 6.01 -13.80
N THR A 238 0.55 4.78 -14.31
CA THR A 238 -0.72 4.21 -14.81
C THR A 238 -1.76 4.09 -13.68
N LEU A 239 -1.38 3.57 -12.51
CA LEU A 239 -2.29 3.44 -11.37
C LEU A 239 -2.77 4.82 -10.84
N VAL A 240 -1.87 5.80 -10.76
CA VAL A 240 -2.22 7.17 -10.33
C VAL A 240 -3.12 7.85 -11.37
N ALA A 241 -2.77 7.79 -12.66
CA ALA A 241 -3.56 8.41 -13.72
C ALA A 241 -4.98 7.82 -13.81
N ALA A 242 -5.11 6.51 -13.59
CA ALA A 242 -6.41 5.85 -13.54
C ALA A 242 -7.23 6.29 -12.31
N SER A 243 -6.61 6.43 -11.13
CA SER A 243 -7.33 6.93 -9.94
C SER A 243 -7.86 8.37 -10.11
N VAL A 244 -7.18 9.23 -10.87
CA VAL A 244 -7.59 10.62 -11.11
C VAL A 244 -8.79 10.74 -12.07
N ASN A 245 -8.96 9.78 -12.98
CA ASN A 245 -10.00 9.82 -14.01
C ASN A 245 -11.25 9.00 -13.61
N GLU A 246 -11.18 8.14 -12.59
CA GLU A 246 -12.35 7.47 -11.97
C GLU A 246 -13.31 8.49 -11.32
N ASP A 247 -12.82 9.59 -10.76
CA ASP A 247 -13.61 10.64 -10.08
C ASP A 247 -14.49 11.50 -11.01
N ARG A 248 -14.49 11.26 -12.34
CA ARG A 248 -15.21 12.07 -13.35
C ARG A 248 -16.54 11.49 -13.85
N GLY A 249 -17.14 10.54 -13.14
CA GLY A 249 -18.58 10.25 -13.25
C GLY A 249 -19.11 9.79 -14.62
N ARG A 250 -18.30 9.11 -15.43
CA ARG A 250 -18.79 8.39 -16.62
C ARG A 250 -18.53 6.90 -16.45
N ASP A 251 -19.50 6.07 -16.83
CA ASP A 251 -19.49 4.59 -16.87
C ASP A 251 -18.37 3.93 -17.70
N ARG A 252 -17.31 4.67 -18.02
CA ARG A 252 -16.03 4.18 -18.56
C ARG A 252 -14.87 4.79 -17.76
N GLY A 253 -14.96 4.75 -16.43
CA GLY A 253 -13.89 5.18 -15.53
C GLY A 253 -12.61 4.43 -15.89
N SER A 254 -11.52 5.17 -16.07
CA SER A 254 -10.20 4.63 -16.41
C SER A 254 -9.85 3.47 -15.48
N GLN A 255 -9.74 2.28 -16.05
CA GLN A 255 -9.50 1.07 -15.29
C GLN A 255 -8.01 1.00 -14.92
N SER A 256 -7.73 0.77 -13.64
CA SER A 256 -6.36 0.62 -13.15
C SER A 256 -5.88 -0.80 -13.40
N PHE A 257 -4.89 -1.00 -14.27
CA PHE A 257 -4.27 -2.31 -14.51
C PHE A 257 -2.79 -2.29 -14.15
N LEU A 258 -2.25 -3.46 -13.79
CA LEU A 258 -0.81 -3.64 -13.63
C LEU A 258 -0.14 -3.49 -15.00
N ASN A 259 0.57 -2.39 -15.20
CA ASN A 259 1.33 -2.09 -16.41
C ASN A 259 2.82 -2.20 -16.11
N LEU A 260 3.35 -3.43 -16.13
CA LEU A 260 4.70 -3.75 -15.67
C LEU A 260 5.40 -4.69 -16.68
N GLY A 261 6.52 -4.22 -17.25
CA GLY A 261 7.44 -5.05 -18.03
C GLY A 261 8.49 -5.77 -17.18
N LEU A 262 9.50 -6.35 -17.82
CA LEU A 262 10.64 -6.94 -17.11
C LEU A 262 11.50 -5.85 -16.45
N PRO A 263 11.68 -5.87 -15.11
CA PRO A 263 12.36 -4.80 -14.38
C PRO A 263 13.90 -5.00 -14.34
N PHE A 264 14.51 -5.41 -15.45
CA PHE A 264 15.93 -5.76 -15.52
C PHE A 264 16.58 -5.16 -16.77
N SER A 265 17.78 -4.62 -16.61
CA SER A 265 18.63 -4.14 -17.70
C SER A 265 19.54 -5.23 -18.28
N ASN A 266 19.73 -6.33 -17.56
CA ASN A 266 20.44 -7.51 -18.05
C ASN A 266 19.48 -8.55 -18.61
N PRO A 267 19.92 -9.38 -19.58
CA PRO A 267 19.14 -10.52 -20.05
C PRO A 267 18.76 -11.47 -18.92
N VAL A 268 17.55 -12.04 -19.02
CA VAL A 268 17.00 -12.96 -18.04
C VAL A 268 16.82 -14.35 -18.64
N ASN A 269 17.03 -15.38 -17.82
CA ASN A 269 16.66 -16.75 -18.18
C ASN A 269 15.41 -17.13 -17.40
N MET A 270 14.39 -17.63 -18.10
CA MET A 270 13.10 -17.95 -17.50
C MET A 270 12.71 -19.38 -17.83
N ARG A 271 12.26 -20.14 -16.82
CA ARG A 271 11.45 -21.35 -17.03
C ARG A 271 9.99 -21.00 -16.83
N LEU A 272 9.19 -21.23 -17.86
CA LEU A 272 7.80 -20.81 -17.93
C LEU A 272 6.90 -22.03 -17.93
N HIS A 273 5.72 -21.90 -17.30
CA HIS A 273 4.60 -22.81 -17.43
C HIS A 273 3.45 -22.11 -18.15
N GLY A 274 2.71 -22.85 -18.97
CA GLY A 274 1.61 -22.26 -19.70
C GLY A 274 1.06 -23.12 -20.84
N LYS A 275 0.55 -22.43 -21.86
CA LYS A 275 -0.19 -23.02 -22.96
C LYS A 275 0.41 -22.65 -24.31
N LEU A 276 0.54 -23.65 -25.18
CA LEU A 276 0.79 -23.41 -26.60
C LEU A 276 -0.48 -22.95 -27.31
N MET A 277 -0.37 -21.86 -28.04
CA MET A 277 -1.45 -21.22 -28.78
C MET A 277 -1.19 -21.38 -30.27
N PRO A 278 -2.11 -22.00 -31.04
CA PRO A 278 -1.94 -22.18 -32.47
C PRO A 278 -2.18 -20.86 -33.23
N TYR A 279 -1.21 -20.45 -34.03
CA TYR A 279 -1.29 -19.35 -34.98
C TYR A 279 -1.32 -19.93 -36.39
N LYS A 280 -2.25 -19.42 -37.20
CA LYS A 280 -2.41 -19.81 -38.60
C LYS A 280 -2.26 -18.56 -39.44
N SER A 281 -1.44 -18.64 -40.47
CA SER A 281 -1.24 -17.56 -41.42
C SER A 281 -2.37 -17.49 -42.45
N ASP A 282 -2.86 -18.64 -42.90
CA ASP A 282 -4.03 -18.76 -43.76
C ASP A 282 -4.97 -19.89 -43.31
N PRO A 283 -6.30 -19.69 -43.27
CA PRO A 283 -7.26 -20.78 -43.10
C PRO A 283 -7.12 -21.91 -44.14
N LEU A 284 -6.59 -21.61 -45.32
CA LEU A 284 -6.38 -22.52 -46.46
C LEU A 284 -4.99 -23.18 -46.45
N GLU A 285 -4.00 -22.60 -45.76
CA GLU A 285 -2.69 -23.22 -45.57
C GLU A 285 -2.66 -24.06 -44.29
N ASN A 286 -2.05 -25.25 -44.37
CA ASN A 286 -1.99 -26.19 -43.26
C ASN A 286 -0.86 -25.88 -42.24
N ARG A 287 -0.14 -24.77 -42.40
CA ARG A 287 0.97 -24.42 -41.51
C ARG A 287 0.44 -23.78 -40.23
N VAL A 288 0.68 -24.46 -39.10
CA VAL A 288 0.33 -23.99 -37.77
C VAL A 288 1.61 -23.78 -36.98
N GLU A 289 1.88 -22.55 -36.55
CA GLU A 289 2.96 -22.24 -35.61
C GLU A 289 2.38 -22.10 -34.20
N PHE A 290 3.17 -22.41 -33.18
CA PHE A 290 2.70 -22.40 -31.80
C PHE A 290 3.40 -21.33 -30.97
N SER A 291 2.67 -20.26 -30.65
CA SER A 291 3.11 -19.28 -29.66
C SER A 291 2.90 -19.81 -28.25
N PHE A 292 3.45 -19.13 -27.24
CA PHE A 292 3.32 -19.53 -25.84
C PHE A 292 2.70 -18.43 -24.99
N LEU A 293 1.60 -18.74 -24.30
CA LEU A 293 1.05 -17.94 -23.22
C LEU A 293 1.56 -18.49 -21.89
N ALA A 294 2.41 -17.74 -21.22
CA ALA A 294 2.88 -18.08 -19.88
C ALA A 294 1.81 -17.77 -18.84
N THR A 295 1.47 -18.76 -18.03
CA THR A 295 0.57 -18.63 -16.89
C THR A 295 1.32 -18.54 -15.57
N GLU A 296 2.60 -18.96 -15.55
CA GLU A 296 3.48 -18.89 -14.40
C GLU A 296 4.95 -18.79 -14.86
N ILE A 297 5.76 -18.02 -14.13
CA ILE A 297 7.22 -18.09 -14.22
C ILE A 297 7.72 -18.92 -13.05
N VAL A 298 8.20 -20.13 -13.37
CA VAL A 298 8.62 -21.11 -12.37
C VAL A 298 9.99 -20.73 -11.80
N SER A 299 10.95 -20.43 -12.68
CA SER A 299 12.26 -19.89 -12.29
C SER A 299 12.61 -18.71 -13.17
N LEU A 300 13.34 -17.78 -12.58
CA LEU A 300 13.81 -16.55 -13.21
C LEU A 300 15.22 -16.29 -12.69
N ASP A 301 16.22 -16.46 -13.55
CA ASP A 301 17.62 -16.22 -13.22
C ASP A 301 18.08 -14.93 -13.91
N VAL A 302 18.68 -14.02 -13.14
CA VAL A 302 19.14 -12.72 -13.63
C VAL A 302 20.40 -12.29 -12.90
N ARG A 303 21.35 -11.70 -13.63
CA ARG A 303 22.47 -10.97 -13.03
C ARG A 303 22.02 -9.53 -12.78
N LEU A 304 22.15 -9.07 -11.53
CA LEU A 304 21.85 -7.68 -11.18
C LEU A 304 22.97 -6.74 -11.63
N ILE A 305 22.71 -5.43 -11.62
CA ILE A 305 23.73 -4.40 -11.91
C ILE A 305 24.69 -4.14 -10.74
N PHE A 306 24.61 -4.98 -9.71
CA PHE A 306 25.50 -5.00 -8.56
C PHE A 306 25.70 -6.46 -8.18
N ASN A 307 26.93 -6.80 -7.77
CA ASN A 307 27.29 -8.17 -7.36
C ASN A 307 27.27 -8.32 -5.84
N ARG A 308 27.21 -7.20 -5.09
CA ARG A 308 27.13 -7.21 -3.65
C ARG A 308 26.03 -6.27 -3.16
N LEU A 309 25.19 -6.76 -2.25
CA LEU A 309 24.15 -5.98 -1.59
C LEU A 309 24.43 -5.91 -0.09
N ILE A 310 24.64 -4.69 0.40
CA ILE A 310 24.81 -4.41 1.83
C ILE A 310 23.46 -3.98 2.39
N VAL A 311 22.93 -4.79 3.31
CA VAL A 311 21.61 -4.59 3.90
C VAL A 311 21.74 -4.18 5.35
N HIS A 312 21.34 -2.94 5.65
CA HIS A 312 21.17 -2.47 7.03
C HIS A 312 19.71 -2.56 7.43
N ARG A 313 19.40 -3.10 8.62
CA ARG A 313 18.03 -3.06 9.14
C ARG A 313 17.76 -1.75 9.87
N LYS A 314 16.65 -1.11 9.54
CA LYS A 314 16.04 -0.12 10.41
C LYS A 314 15.66 -0.81 11.72
N ASN A 315 16.31 -0.43 12.82
CA ASN A 315 16.06 -0.95 14.18
C ASN A 315 16.32 -2.46 14.38
N SER A 316 17.50 -2.99 14.01
CA SER A 316 17.91 -4.31 14.52
C SER A 316 18.27 -4.26 16.00
N GLY A 317 17.96 -5.33 16.73
CA GLY A 317 18.39 -5.52 18.13
C GLY A 317 19.89 -5.84 18.28
N ASP A 318 20.61 -5.98 17.17
CA ASP A 318 22.06 -6.21 17.16
C ASP A 318 22.78 -5.03 17.81
N LYS A 319 23.83 -5.30 18.58
CA LYS A 319 24.61 -4.29 19.31
C LYS A 319 25.76 -3.81 18.43
N GLY A 320 25.92 -2.49 18.30
CA GLY A 320 27.08 -1.90 17.64
C GLY A 320 28.20 -1.50 18.59
N GLU A 321 29.31 -0.98 18.08
CA GLU A 321 30.49 -0.63 18.89
C GLU A 321 30.18 0.44 19.94
N ASN A 322 29.26 1.35 19.63
CA ASN A 322 28.75 2.35 20.56
C ASN A 322 27.64 1.81 21.49
N ALA A 323 27.56 0.49 21.73
CA ALA A 323 26.46 -0.09 22.51
C ALA A 323 26.36 0.41 23.96
N GLY A 324 27.50 0.87 24.51
CA GLY A 324 27.60 1.46 25.84
C GLY A 324 27.31 2.97 25.90
N ASP A 325 27.01 3.64 24.77
CA ASP A 325 26.78 5.09 24.75
C ASP A 325 25.42 5.45 25.41
N PRO A 326 25.43 6.22 26.52
CA PRO A 326 24.22 6.60 27.24
C PRO A 326 23.35 7.64 26.51
N SER A 327 23.86 8.24 25.42
CA SER A 327 23.10 9.20 24.59
C SER A 327 22.16 8.53 23.58
N LEU A 328 22.22 7.21 23.47
CA LEU A 328 21.39 6.43 22.56
C LEU A 328 19.94 6.34 23.05
N LYS A 329 19.00 6.59 22.14
CA LYS A 329 17.55 6.52 22.41
C LYS A 329 17.12 5.06 22.67
N GLU A 330 16.16 4.79 23.55
CA GLU A 330 15.69 3.41 23.78
C GLU A 330 15.00 2.82 22.54
N SER A 331 15.23 1.53 22.26
CA SER A 331 14.49 0.78 21.24
C SER A 331 13.11 0.38 21.77
N TRP A 332 12.08 0.49 20.94
CA TRP A 332 10.75 -0.01 21.25
C TRP A 332 10.71 -1.55 21.22
N ALA A 333 10.31 -2.17 22.32
CA ALA A 333 10.03 -3.60 22.37
C ALA A 333 8.65 -3.88 21.78
N HIS A 334 8.55 -4.77 20.81
CA HIS A 334 7.26 -5.36 20.43
C HIS A 334 7.11 -6.69 21.18
N PRO A 335 5.91 -7.01 21.70
CA PRO A 335 5.64 -8.36 22.20
C PRO A 335 5.84 -9.35 21.05
N GLY A 336 6.69 -10.35 21.26
CA GLY A 336 6.88 -11.41 20.26
C GLY A 336 5.55 -12.08 19.92
N ALA A 337 5.26 -12.22 18.63
CA ALA A 337 4.14 -13.03 18.17
C ALA A 337 4.30 -14.44 18.75
N LYS A 338 3.34 -14.87 19.58
CA LYS A 338 3.27 -16.24 20.04
C LYS A 338 2.97 -17.12 18.83
N SER A 339 3.86 -18.06 18.52
CA SER A 339 3.57 -19.15 17.59
C SER A 339 2.39 -19.93 18.14
N ILE A 340 1.32 -20.04 17.36
CA ILE A 340 0.24 -20.99 17.63
C ILE A 340 0.66 -22.28 16.94
N ASP A 341 0.91 -23.34 17.70
CA ASP A 341 1.08 -24.69 17.16
C ASP A 341 -0.27 -25.17 16.64
N LEU A 342 -0.42 -25.25 15.32
CA LEU A 342 -1.51 -25.96 14.66
C LEU A 342 -0.92 -27.19 13.98
N ASN A 343 -1.53 -28.36 14.22
CA ASN A 343 -1.12 -29.65 13.66
C ASN A 343 -1.07 -29.63 12.11
N ASP A 344 -0.18 -30.46 11.54
CA ASP A 344 0.20 -30.57 10.11
C ASP A 344 -0.95 -30.79 9.08
N ASP A 345 -2.20 -30.97 9.51
CA ASP A 345 -3.37 -31.19 8.65
C ASP A 345 -4.36 -29.99 8.60
N ALA A 346 -3.98 -28.83 9.17
CA ALA A 346 -4.87 -27.68 9.24
C ALA A 346 -5.00 -26.93 7.90
N VAL A 347 -6.23 -26.76 7.41
CA VAL A 347 -6.57 -25.84 6.32
C VAL A 347 -6.49 -24.42 6.86
N VAL A 348 -5.75 -23.53 6.19
CA VAL A 348 -5.62 -22.13 6.61
C VAL A 348 -6.62 -21.28 5.81
N PRO A 349 -7.69 -20.75 6.44
CA PRO A 349 -8.60 -19.85 5.76
C PRO A 349 -7.95 -18.48 5.52
N ALA A 350 -7.98 -18.03 4.27
CA ALA A 350 -7.66 -16.66 3.88
C ALA A 350 -8.96 -15.89 3.68
N VAL A 351 -9.27 -14.98 4.60
CA VAL A 351 -10.44 -14.09 4.50
C VAL A 351 -9.97 -12.73 4.01
N SER A 352 -10.64 -12.14 3.00
CA SER A 352 -10.30 -10.81 2.50
C SER A 352 -10.64 -9.67 3.49
N ASP A 353 -11.07 -9.94 4.72
CA ASP A 353 -11.37 -8.91 5.73
C ASP A 353 -10.36 -8.87 6.89
N SER A 354 -9.65 -9.97 7.18
CA SER A 354 -8.59 -10.02 8.19
C SER A 354 -7.20 -9.85 7.58
N ASP A 355 -6.22 -9.49 8.41
CA ASP A 355 -4.81 -9.63 8.03
C ASP A 355 -4.43 -11.12 8.00
N PRO A 356 -3.48 -11.51 7.12
CA PRO A 356 -3.09 -12.91 6.98
C PRO A 356 -2.55 -13.44 8.31
N LEU A 357 -3.05 -14.61 8.72
CA LEU A 357 -2.51 -15.36 9.86
C LEU A 357 -1.02 -15.65 9.63
N SER A 358 -0.23 -15.78 10.69
CA SER A 358 1.24 -16.01 10.59
C SER A 358 1.61 -17.22 9.70
N GLU A 359 0.81 -18.28 9.70
CA GLU A 359 1.00 -19.43 8.79
C GLU A 359 0.66 -19.09 7.33
N LEU A 360 -0.40 -18.30 7.09
CA LEU A 360 -0.72 -17.80 5.75
C LEU A 360 0.40 -16.90 5.22
N GLU A 361 1.07 -16.12 6.08
CA GLU A 361 2.25 -15.34 5.69
C GLU A 361 3.46 -16.20 5.31
N LYS A 362 3.65 -17.36 5.95
CA LYS A 362 4.69 -18.33 5.54
C LYS A 362 4.38 -18.92 4.19
N ILE A 363 3.15 -19.40 3.97
CA ILE A 363 2.71 -19.95 2.69
C ILE A 363 2.78 -18.89 1.59
N LEU A 364 2.35 -17.66 1.89
CA LEU A 364 2.47 -16.54 0.96
C LEU A 364 3.92 -16.20 0.65
N ALA A 365 4.84 -16.40 1.59
CA ALA A 365 6.27 -16.22 1.36
C ALA A 365 6.93 -17.39 0.59
N GLU A 366 6.34 -18.57 0.62
CA GLU A 366 6.78 -19.74 -0.17
C GLU A 366 6.21 -19.69 -1.60
N GLU A 367 4.96 -19.24 -1.74
CA GLU A 367 4.29 -19.04 -3.03
C GLU A 367 4.64 -17.68 -3.66
N SER A 368 5.10 -16.71 -2.87
CA SER A 368 5.62 -15.46 -3.39
C SER A 368 6.76 -15.74 -4.33
N GLY A 369 6.64 -15.20 -5.53
CA GLY A 369 7.70 -15.33 -6.49
C GLY A 369 8.82 -14.37 -6.15
N GLY A 370 10.01 -14.94 -6.01
CA GLY A 370 11.28 -14.24 -6.16
C GLY A 370 12.04 -14.75 -7.38
N PHE A 371 12.93 -13.90 -7.87
CA PHE A 371 13.92 -14.26 -8.88
C PHE A 371 15.25 -14.64 -8.23
N ASN A 372 16.02 -15.49 -8.88
CA ASN A 372 17.35 -15.85 -8.44
C ASN A 372 18.36 -14.82 -8.97
N ALA A 373 18.98 -14.07 -8.05
CA ALA A 373 20.01 -13.10 -8.36
C ALA A 373 21.36 -13.81 -8.50
N LEU A 374 21.80 -14.03 -9.74
CA LEU A 374 23.03 -14.74 -10.06
C LEU A 374 24.26 -13.96 -9.57
N SER A 375 25.15 -14.66 -8.87
CA SER A 375 26.41 -14.10 -8.33
C SER A 375 26.22 -12.97 -7.30
N LEU A 376 25.04 -12.83 -6.70
CA LEU A 376 24.79 -11.82 -5.68
C LEU A 376 25.28 -12.29 -4.31
N GLU A 377 26.19 -11.52 -3.71
CA GLU A 377 26.55 -11.63 -2.31
C GLU A 377 25.69 -10.68 -1.47
N VAL A 378 24.87 -11.21 -0.56
CA VAL A 378 24.10 -10.37 0.38
C VAL A 378 24.86 -10.29 1.70
N ILE A 379 25.49 -9.15 1.94
CA ILE A 379 26.20 -8.86 3.19
C ILE A 379 25.25 -8.19 4.17
N LYS A 380 25.13 -8.81 5.33
CA LYS A 380 24.56 -8.18 6.52
C LYS A 380 25.74 -7.62 7.30
N ASP A 381 26.11 -6.37 7.06
CA ASP A 381 27.22 -5.78 7.80
C ASP A 381 26.89 -5.80 9.30
N PRO A 382 27.86 -6.18 10.16
CA PRO A 382 27.70 -6.03 11.59
C PRO A 382 27.46 -4.54 11.86
N LYS A 383 26.46 -4.27 12.69
CA LYS A 383 26.01 -2.92 13.00
C LYS A 383 27.18 -2.12 13.61
N LEU A 384 27.92 -1.33 12.83
CA LEU A 384 29.09 -0.59 13.33
C LEU A 384 28.70 0.39 14.44
N THR A 385 27.58 1.11 14.27
CA THR A 385 27.03 2.00 15.29
C THR A 385 25.51 1.83 15.39
N GLN A 386 25.00 1.71 16.61
CA GLN A 386 23.57 1.69 16.91
C GLN A 386 23.06 3.11 17.16
N LYS A 387 21.89 3.43 16.62
CA LYS A 387 21.14 4.67 16.95
C LYS A 387 20.26 4.52 18.18
N PHE A 388 19.98 3.27 18.58
CA PHE A 388 19.06 2.91 19.64
C PHE A 388 19.64 1.83 20.57
N ARG A 389 19.28 1.89 21.86
CA ARG A 389 19.67 0.93 22.90
C ARG A 389 18.72 -0.28 22.91
N SER A 390 19.25 -1.51 22.93
CA SER A 390 18.44 -2.74 23.01
C SER A 390 17.61 -2.79 24.29
N SER A 391 16.28 -2.92 24.19
CA SER A 391 15.40 -3.19 25.34
C SER A 391 15.10 -4.69 25.45
N SER A 392 15.54 -5.30 26.54
CA SER A 392 15.06 -6.62 26.97
C SER A 392 13.88 -6.40 27.89
N THR A 393 12.69 -6.89 27.54
CA THR A 393 11.59 -6.94 28.50
C THR A 393 11.93 -7.97 29.58
N PRO A 394 11.90 -7.65 30.89
CA PRO A 394 11.84 -8.68 31.90
C PRO A 394 10.57 -9.49 31.64
N GLY A 395 10.70 -10.81 31.51
CA GLY A 395 9.54 -11.69 31.41
C GLY A 395 8.60 -11.39 32.58
N LYS A 396 7.34 -11.04 32.31
CA LYS A 396 6.34 -10.99 33.36
C LYS A 396 6.20 -12.41 33.91
N GLU A 397 6.70 -12.62 35.12
CA GLU A 397 6.28 -13.73 35.96
C GLU A 397 4.75 -13.80 35.93
N GLY A 398 4.23 -15.01 35.70
CA GLY A 398 2.81 -15.27 35.66
C GLY A 398 2.20 -14.87 37.00
N VAL A 399 1.33 -13.86 36.98
CA VAL A 399 0.35 -13.70 38.05
C VAL A 399 -0.71 -14.76 37.80
N GLU A 400 -0.68 -15.82 38.61
CA GLU A 400 -1.80 -16.76 38.74
C GLU A 400 -3.07 -15.96 39.05
N PHE A 401 -4.00 -15.93 38.10
CA PHE A 401 -5.33 -15.41 38.36
C PHE A 401 -6.23 -16.59 38.71
N ASP A 402 -6.49 -16.71 40.01
CA ASP A 402 -7.34 -17.73 40.61
C ASP A 402 -8.78 -17.59 40.10
N GLY A 403 -9.33 -18.70 39.62
CA GLY A 403 -10.65 -18.75 39.01
C GLY A 403 -11.73 -18.84 40.07
N THR A 404 -12.53 -17.78 40.27
CA THR A 404 -13.88 -17.90 40.82
C THR A 404 -14.78 -16.73 40.41
N THR A 405 -16.03 -17.06 40.03
CA THR A 405 -17.22 -16.19 39.79
C THR A 405 -17.22 -15.37 38.47
N THR A 406 -18.20 -15.39 37.55
CA THR A 406 -19.59 -15.87 37.47
C THR A 406 -19.97 -16.25 36.04
N THR A 407 -20.88 -17.21 35.88
CA THR A 407 -21.50 -17.67 34.64
C THR A 407 -22.39 -16.62 33.97
N GLY A 408 -22.01 -16.22 32.76
CA GLY A 408 -22.88 -15.62 31.74
C GLY A 408 -22.33 -15.97 30.37
N LYS A 409 -23.05 -16.81 29.61
CA LYS A 409 -22.68 -17.21 28.24
C LYS A 409 -22.55 -15.97 27.36
N ALA A 410 -21.32 -15.50 27.14
CA ALA A 410 -20.98 -14.59 26.06
C ALA A 410 -20.52 -15.43 24.87
N LYS A 411 -21.15 -15.22 23.71
CA LYS A 411 -20.63 -15.68 22.42
C LYS A 411 -19.21 -15.16 22.28
N SER A 412 -18.30 -16.05 21.89
CA SER A 412 -16.91 -15.79 21.54
C SER A 412 -16.82 -14.65 20.53
N GLY A 413 -16.69 -13.43 21.04
CA GLY A 413 -16.26 -12.27 20.28
C GLY A 413 -14.75 -12.27 20.30
N ASP A 414 -14.15 -12.66 19.17
CA ASP A 414 -12.73 -12.53 18.90
C ASP A 414 -12.31 -11.06 19.09
N ARG A 415 -11.80 -10.76 20.28
CA ARG A 415 -10.92 -9.62 20.47
C ARG A 415 -9.54 -10.06 19.97
N GLY A 416 -9.35 -9.94 18.66
CA GLY A 416 -8.01 -9.90 18.09
C GLY A 416 -7.22 -8.74 18.71
N PRO A 417 -5.90 -8.88 18.93
CA PRO A 417 -5.09 -7.80 19.44
C PRO A 417 -5.03 -6.70 18.39
N ALA A 418 -5.65 -5.57 18.66
CA ALA A 418 -5.37 -4.35 17.92
C ALA A 418 -3.96 -3.89 18.31
N GLU A 419 -2.98 -4.08 17.43
CA GLU A 419 -1.72 -3.36 17.50
C GLU A 419 -2.01 -1.86 17.31
N LEU A 420 -1.97 -1.15 18.44
CA LEU A 420 -1.95 0.30 18.51
C LEU A 420 -0.49 0.76 18.32
N ASP A 421 0.00 0.75 17.09
CA ASP A 421 1.21 1.50 16.74
C ASP A 421 0.85 2.98 16.57
N VAL A 422 1.10 3.75 17.62
CA VAL A 422 1.12 5.21 17.57
C VAL A 422 2.56 5.65 17.30
N GLU A 423 2.97 5.60 16.03
CA GLU A 423 4.15 6.36 15.60
C GLU A 423 3.75 7.84 15.43
N THR A 424 4.30 8.68 16.31
CA THR A 424 4.35 10.14 16.12
C THR A 424 5.14 10.45 14.84
N ASN A 425 4.43 10.73 13.75
CA ASN A 425 5.02 11.25 12.51
C ASN A 425 5.67 12.62 12.78
N GLU A 426 6.96 12.76 12.45
CA GLU A 426 7.70 14.03 12.61
C GLU A 426 6.98 15.19 11.89
N ALA A 427 6.67 16.24 12.64
CA ALA A 427 6.02 17.44 12.12
C ALA A 427 6.94 18.24 11.16
N PRO A 428 6.38 18.94 10.17
CA PRO A 428 7.16 19.70 9.19
C PRO A 428 8.01 20.81 9.85
N ARG A 429 9.30 20.91 9.47
CA ARG A 429 10.26 21.93 9.98
C ARG A 429 10.15 23.30 9.28
N VAL A 430 8.97 23.67 8.78
CA VAL A 430 8.77 24.93 8.01
C VAL A 430 8.22 26.03 8.94
N PRO A 431 8.56 27.33 8.75
CA PRO A 431 7.94 28.43 9.49
C PRO A 431 6.43 28.46 9.24
N VAL A 432 5.63 28.51 10.29
CA VAL A 432 4.16 28.44 10.21
C VAL A 432 3.62 29.87 10.35
N THR A 433 2.72 30.31 9.46
CA THR A 433 2.16 31.69 9.47
C THR A 433 1.15 31.99 10.60
N LEU A 434 1.30 31.38 11.78
CA LEU A 434 0.39 31.47 12.93
C LEU A 434 0.92 32.32 14.09
N ASP A 435 2.10 32.93 13.94
CA ASP A 435 2.76 33.70 15.00
C ASP A 435 1.89 34.84 15.54
N SER A 436 1.17 35.55 14.67
CA SER A 436 0.24 36.61 15.08
C SER A 436 -0.89 36.12 15.99
N PHE A 437 -1.38 34.88 15.79
CA PHE A 437 -2.39 34.31 16.68
C PHE A 437 -1.78 33.86 18.01
N ILE A 438 -0.58 33.26 17.99
CA ILE A 438 0.16 32.89 19.20
C ILE A 438 0.50 34.12 20.05
N GLU A 439 0.94 35.21 19.43
CA GLU A 439 1.18 36.49 20.10
C GLU A 439 -0.11 37.09 20.68
N THR A 440 -1.24 36.93 19.98
CA THR A 440 -2.56 37.35 20.48
C THR A 440 -2.98 36.52 21.71
N LEU A 441 -2.72 35.22 21.73
CA LEU A 441 -2.95 34.37 22.90
C LEU A 441 -2.09 34.81 24.08
N GLN A 442 -0.86 35.27 23.85
CA GLN A 442 -0.02 35.82 24.90
C GLN A 442 -0.62 37.08 25.51
N ILE A 443 -1.09 38.03 24.69
CA ILE A 443 -1.78 39.24 25.18
C ILE A 443 -2.98 38.87 26.06
N LEU A 444 -3.74 37.83 25.67
CA LEU A 444 -4.88 37.34 26.45
C LEU A 444 -4.45 36.70 27.78
N ARG A 445 -3.37 35.91 27.79
CA ARG A 445 -2.79 35.33 29.00
C ARG A 445 -2.29 36.41 29.97
N ASP A 446 -1.59 37.41 29.45
CA ASP A 446 -1.08 38.54 30.23
C ASP A 446 -2.23 39.36 30.84
N ALA A 447 -3.38 39.39 30.17
CA ALA A 447 -4.62 40.00 30.66
C ALA A 447 -5.43 39.08 31.60
N GLY A 448 -4.89 37.93 32.02
CA GLY A 448 -5.51 37.02 33.00
C GLY A 448 -6.48 35.99 32.41
N LEU A 449 -6.49 35.79 31.09
CA LEU A 449 -7.27 34.73 30.43
C LEU A 449 -6.35 33.53 30.11
N PRO A 450 -6.41 32.43 30.89
CA PRO A 450 -5.44 31.32 30.81
C PRO A 450 -5.72 30.39 29.61
N PHE A 451 -5.49 30.89 28.39
CA PHE A 451 -5.63 30.09 27.18
C PHE A 451 -4.55 29.01 27.09
N GLU A 452 -4.98 27.77 26.86
CA GLU A 452 -4.09 26.64 26.62
C GLU A 452 -4.17 26.17 25.17
N THR A 453 -3.03 25.89 24.54
CA THR A 453 -3.00 25.26 23.22
C THR A 453 -2.93 23.74 23.37
N ARG A 454 -3.71 23.00 22.57
CA ARG A 454 -3.90 21.55 22.75
C ARG A 454 -3.40 20.72 21.57
N VAL A 455 -2.83 19.57 21.89
CA VAL A 455 -2.53 18.50 20.93
C VAL A 455 -3.83 17.77 20.60
N VAL A 456 -4.25 17.86 19.34
CA VAL A 456 -5.46 17.17 18.83
C VAL A 456 -5.15 16.21 17.68
N THR A 457 -3.91 16.17 17.22
CA THR A 457 -3.44 15.28 16.16
C THR A 457 -2.06 14.73 16.52
N PRO A 458 -1.73 13.49 16.06
CA PRO A 458 -0.38 12.95 16.18
C PRO A 458 0.68 13.85 15.52
N MET A 459 0.33 14.58 14.46
CA MET A 459 1.24 15.51 13.78
C MET A 459 1.17 16.89 14.44
N HIS A 460 2.05 17.17 15.39
CA HIS A 460 2.12 18.46 16.09
C HIS A 460 3.55 18.86 16.44
N ARG A 461 3.73 20.13 16.80
CA ARG A 461 4.99 20.75 17.19
C ARG A 461 4.75 21.73 18.34
N TYR A 462 5.71 21.84 19.24
CA TYR A 462 5.76 22.92 20.22
C TYR A 462 6.54 24.12 19.65
N THR A 463 6.04 25.33 19.86
CA THR A 463 6.79 26.56 19.59
C THR A 463 7.83 26.79 20.68
N GLN A 464 8.77 27.70 20.47
CA GLN A 464 9.74 28.10 21.50
C GLN A 464 9.08 28.62 22.78
N ARG A 465 7.82 29.10 22.69
CA ARG A 465 7.02 29.60 23.81
C ARG A 465 6.19 28.51 24.49
N GLY A 466 6.30 27.25 24.05
CA GLY A 466 5.53 26.12 24.59
C GLY A 466 4.15 25.92 23.97
N ASP A 467 3.76 26.72 22.98
CA ASP A 467 2.46 26.59 22.32
C ASP A 467 2.41 25.44 21.31
N VAL A 468 1.26 24.77 21.20
CA VAL A 468 1.05 23.64 20.30
C VAL A 468 0.53 24.10 18.94
N VAL A 469 1.27 23.74 17.89
CA VAL A 469 0.84 23.81 16.49
C VAL A 469 0.56 22.39 15.99
N ASN A 470 -0.69 22.14 15.61
CA ASN A 470 -1.15 20.90 15.01
C ASN A 470 -1.00 20.98 13.48
N PHE A 471 -0.92 19.85 12.79
CA PHE A 471 -0.85 19.80 11.33
C PHE A 471 -1.92 18.88 10.76
N PHE A 472 -2.44 19.25 9.60
CA PHE A 472 -3.24 18.32 8.82
C PHE A 472 -2.39 17.12 8.36
N PRO A 473 -3.00 15.95 8.14
CA PRO A 473 -2.33 14.88 7.41
C PRO A 473 -1.88 15.36 6.02
N ARG A 474 -0.71 14.90 5.57
CA ARG A 474 -0.18 15.21 4.23
C ARG A 474 -1.06 14.69 3.09
N GLN A 475 -1.92 13.72 3.38
CA GLN A 475 -2.90 13.19 2.45
C GLN A 475 -4.24 13.07 3.17
N ILE A 476 -5.26 13.75 2.66
CA ILE A 476 -6.64 13.65 3.11
C ILE A 476 -7.49 13.23 1.93
N LYS A 477 -8.15 12.06 2.02
CA LYS A 477 -8.94 11.45 0.94
C LYS A 477 -10.02 12.41 0.42
N GLY A 478 -10.05 12.75 -0.87
CA GLY A 478 -11.07 13.67 -1.40
C GLY A 478 -10.83 15.16 -1.09
N SER A 479 -9.72 15.50 -0.43
CA SER A 479 -9.20 16.87 -0.36
C SER A 479 -7.90 16.93 -1.14
N ARG A 480 -7.91 17.56 -2.33
CA ARG A 480 -6.77 17.53 -3.29
C ARG A 480 -5.50 18.17 -2.72
N SER A 481 -5.61 19.38 -2.20
CA SER A 481 -4.45 20.17 -1.72
C SER A 481 -4.81 21.22 -0.68
N TRP A 482 -6.07 21.28 -0.22
CA TRP A 482 -6.54 22.36 0.65
C TRP A 482 -5.83 22.36 2.01
N HIS A 483 -5.49 21.16 2.48
CA HIS A 483 -4.75 20.88 3.69
C HIS A 483 -3.24 21.11 3.55
N LEU A 484 -2.75 21.51 2.37
CA LEU A 484 -1.35 21.83 2.09
C LEU A 484 -1.16 23.34 1.93
N THR A 485 0.02 23.84 2.27
CA THR A 485 0.35 25.28 2.24
C THR A 485 0.38 25.86 0.83
N SER A 486 0.46 25.04 -0.21
CA SER A 486 0.33 25.45 -1.61
C SER A 486 -0.18 24.32 -2.49
N ASN A 487 -0.36 24.58 -3.80
CA ASN A 487 -0.73 23.55 -4.79
C ASN A 487 0.49 22.82 -5.39
N PHE A 488 1.71 23.17 -4.98
CA PHE A 488 2.92 22.58 -5.54
C PHE A 488 3.14 21.14 -5.04
N PRO A 489 3.76 20.28 -5.87
CA PRO A 489 4.26 18.98 -5.41
C PRO A 489 5.15 19.15 -4.18
N ASN A 490 4.94 18.34 -3.15
CA ASN A 490 5.67 18.39 -1.86
C ASN A 490 5.41 19.61 -0.96
N ALA A 491 4.36 20.40 -1.21
CA ALA A 491 3.94 21.42 -0.26
C ALA A 491 3.72 20.82 1.15
N PRO A 492 4.24 21.45 2.22
CA PRO A 492 4.02 20.95 3.57
C PRO A 492 2.53 21.03 3.94
N PRO A 493 2.06 20.17 4.86
CA PRO A 493 0.73 20.31 5.43
C PRO A 493 0.58 21.64 6.17
N ARG A 494 -0.61 22.22 6.12
CA ARG A 494 -0.94 23.45 6.84
C ARG A 494 -0.98 23.17 8.34
N GLY A 495 -0.37 24.08 9.09
CA GLY A 495 -0.51 24.14 10.53
C GLY A 495 -1.89 24.67 10.93
N TYR A 496 -2.32 24.36 12.15
CA TYR A 496 -3.44 25.00 12.83
C TYR A 496 -3.23 24.96 14.34
N VAL A 497 -3.76 25.95 15.05
CA VAL A 497 -3.70 26.00 16.52
C VAL A 497 -5.11 25.81 17.06
N VAL A 498 -5.25 24.94 18.07
CA VAL A 498 -6.48 24.81 18.87
C VAL A 498 -6.17 25.37 20.24
N ALA A 499 -6.72 26.55 20.54
CA ALA A 499 -6.62 27.19 21.83
C ALA A 499 -7.93 26.98 22.60
N ILE A 500 -7.84 26.65 23.88
CA ILE A 500 -9.01 26.41 24.74
C ILE A 500 -8.98 27.30 25.97
N LEU A 501 -10.16 27.62 26.48
CA LEU A 501 -10.35 28.33 27.74
C LEU A 501 -11.65 27.85 28.39
N GLN A 502 -11.61 27.57 29.68
CA GLN A 502 -12.81 27.38 30.48
C GLN A 502 -13.21 28.69 31.14
N THR A 503 -14.40 29.20 30.82
CA THR A 503 -14.94 30.42 31.44
C THR A 503 -16.46 30.40 31.37
N GLY A 504 -17.14 31.09 32.29
CA GLY A 504 -18.60 31.18 32.28
C GLY A 504 -19.35 29.84 32.31
N GLY A 505 -18.72 28.78 32.87
CA GLY A 505 -19.30 27.43 32.93
C GLY A 505 -19.21 26.62 31.63
N ALA A 506 -18.54 27.13 30.58
CA ALA A 506 -18.40 26.46 29.30
C ALA A 506 -16.93 26.37 28.84
N TRP A 507 -16.63 25.38 28.01
CA TRP A 507 -15.36 25.27 27.31
C TRP A 507 -15.43 25.95 25.94
N HIS A 508 -14.59 26.96 25.76
CA HIS A 508 -14.44 27.70 24.51
C HIS A 508 -13.24 27.16 23.74
N HIS A 509 -13.43 26.85 22.45
CA HIS A 509 -12.38 26.37 21.57
C HIS A 509 -12.18 27.34 20.42
N PHE A 510 -10.95 27.80 20.21
CA PHE A 510 -10.56 28.72 19.15
C PHE A 510 -9.62 28.03 18.19
N VAL A 511 -9.94 28.03 16.90
CA VAL A 511 -9.16 27.34 15.87
C VAL A 511 -8.74 28.30 14.76
N GLU A 512 -7.42 28.52 14.66
CA GLU A 512 -6.80 29.29 13.59
C GLU A 512 -6.02 28.34 12.68
N ILE A 513 -6.16 28.51 11.36
CA ILE A 513 -5.51 27.65 10.36
C ILE A 513 -4.53 28.50 9.54
N GLU A 514 -3.32 27.98 9.37
CA GLU A 514 -2.27 28.58 8.55
C GLU A 514 -2.76 28.95 7.15
N ARG A 515 -2.39 30.10 6.60
CA ARG A 515 -2.94 30.57 5.32
C ARG A 515 -2.29 29.87 4.12
N LYS A 516 -3.09 29.64 3.06
CA LYS A 516 -2.62 29.07 1.79
C LYS A 516 -2.28 30.15 0.75
N GLU A 517 -3.03 31.26 0.74
CA GLU A 517 -2.86 32.47 -0.09
C GLU A 517 -3.45 33.69 0.67
N GLU A 518 -3.21 34.94 0.24
CA GLU A 518 -3.67 36.20 0.89
C GLU A 518 -5.20 36.42 0.92
N LYS A 519 -6.03 35.41 0.62
CA LYS A 519 -7.49 35.52 0.75
C LYS A 519 -7.95 35.07 2.13
N GLY A 520 -8.57 36.03 2.84
CA GLY A 520 -8.88 35.95 4.26
C GLY A 520 -9.70 34.73 4.65
N ARG A 521 -9.31 34.14 5.78
CA ARG A 521 -10.17 33.29 6.60
C ARG A 521 -10.14 33.78 8.04
N SER A 522 -11.24 33.51 8.70
CA SER A 522 -11.57 33.89 10.06
C SER A 522 -11.18 32.80 11.06
N LEU A 523 -10.86 33.22 12.28
CA LEU A 523 -10.72 32.35 13.44
C LEU A 523 -12.06 31.71 13.75
N ALA A 524 -12.11 30.38 13.93
CA ALA A 524 -13.32 29.73 14.39
C ALA A 524 -13.40 29.76 15.92
N HIS A 525 -14.58 30.07 16.45
CA HIS A 525 -14.92 29.93 17.86
C HIS A 525 -16.02 28.87 17.98
N ILE A 526 -15.74 27.82 18.76
CA ILE A 526 -16.55 26.62 18.88
C ILE A 526 -16.87 26.34 20.34
N CYS A 527 -18.16 26.12 20.64
CA CYS A 527 -18.65 25.61 21.92
C CYS A 527 -19.61 24.45 21.68
N THR A 528 -19.74 23.55 22.64
CA THR A 528 -20.84 22.57 22.68
C THR A 528 -22.07 23.20 23.34
N TYR A 529 -23.27 22.72 23.01
CA TYR A 529 -24.49 23.23 23.64
C TYR A 529 -24.55 22.96 25.15
N ASP A 530 -23.94 21.87 25.60
CA ASP A 530 -23.87 21.49 27.02
C ASP A 530 -22.66 22.11 27.75
N GLY A 531 -21.84 22.91 27.05
CA GLY A 531 -20.65 23.54 27.61
C GLY A 531 -19.48 22.58 27.89
N SER A 532 -19.63 21.30 27.55
CA SER A 532 -18.59 20.28 27.74
C SER A 532 -17.33 20.53 26.89
N GLN A 533 -16.20 20.03 27.36
CA GLN A 533 -14.96 20.10 26.59
C GLN A 533 -15.02 19.12 25.40
N ILE A 534 -14.60 19.58 24.22
CA ILE A 534 -14.53 18.71 23.04
C ILE A 534 -13.30 17.81 23.18
N ALA A 535 -13.50 16.50 23.11
CA ALA A 535 -12.40 15.54 23.18
C ALA A 535 -11.43 15.73 22.00
N ALA A 536 -10.13 15.56 22.24
CA ALA A 536 -9.07 15.73 21.24
C ALA A 536 -9.34 14.94 19.95
N ARG A 537 -9.82 13.69 20.07
CA ARG A 537 -10.19 12.84 18.93
C ARG A 537 -11.36 13.43 18.11
N GLN A 538 -12.38 13.98 18.77
CA GLN A 538 -13.53 14.59 18.09
C GLN A 538 -13.12 15.88 17.37
N MET A 539 -12.26 16.69 18.00
CA MET A 539 -11.67 17.87 17.37
C MET A 539 -10.82 17.48 16.15
N SER A 540 -10.01 16.43 16.26
CA SER A 540 -9.22 15.89 15.14
C SER A 540 -10.08 15.52 13.92
N LEU A 541 -11.17 14.79 14.16
CA LEU A 541 -12.11 14.41 13.11
C LEU A 541 -12.79 15.62 12.48
N PHE A 542 -13.21 16.59 13.30
CA PHE A 542 -13.77 17.84 12.80
C PHE A 542 -12.77 18.61 11.90
N MET A 543 -11.48 18.61 12.24
CA MET A 543 -10.48 19.25 11.38
C MET A 543 -10.34 18.53 10.03
N LEU A 544 -10.45 17.21 9.96
CA LEU A 544 -10.51 16.50 8.68
C LEU A 544 -11.73 16.93 7.86
N ASP A 545 -12.90 17.03 8.49
CA ASP A 545 -14.12 17.51 7.86
C ASP A 545 -13.94 18.95 7.32
N VAL A 546 -13.30 19.84 8.07
CA VAL A 546 -12.94 21.20 7.63
C VAL A 546 -12.06 21.18 6.37
N ALA A 547 -11.15 20.22 6.27
CA ALA A 547 -10.29 20.06 5.10
C ALA A 547 -11.02 19.47 3.88
N HIS A 548 -12.03 18.61 4.08
CA HIS A 548 -12.90 18.12 3.01
C HIS A 548 -13.81 19.23 2.49
N GLU A 549 -14.48 19.95 3.39
CA GLU A 549 -15.42 21.03 3.09
C GLU A 549 -14.74 22.35 2.69
N ARG A 550 -13.41 22.35 2.64
CA ARG A 550 -12.58 23.49 2.24
C ARG A 550 -12.82 24.74 3.10
N GLY A 551 -13.20 24.58 4.37
CA GLY A 551 -13.48 25.69 5.29
C GLY A 551 -14.43 25.30 6.42
N TRP A 552 -14.96 26.30 7.11
CA TRP A 552 -15.84 26.12 8.28
C TRP A 552 -17.24 25.59 7.97
N ASN A 553 -17.55 25.28 6.70
CA ASN A 553 -18.82 24.67 6.29
C ASN A 553 -19.05 23.29 6.94
N ALA A 554 -18.00 22.64 7.44
CA ALA A 554 -18.06 21.42 8.24
C ALA A 554 -18.89 21.55 9.54
N ALA A 555 -19.24 22.77 9.97
CA ALA A 555 -20.10 23.00 11.13
C ALA A 555 -21.44 22.25 11.04
N ALA A 556 -22.02 22.12 9.83
CA ALA A 556 -23.28 21.41 9.62
C ALA A 556 -23.22 19.92 9.99
N LEU A 557 -22.01 19.33 10.05
CA LEU A 557 -21.79 17.93 10.40
C LEU A 557 -21.72 17.70 11.91
N ARG A 558 -21.80 18.76 12.73
CA ARG A 558 -21.78 18.70 14.20
C ARG A 558 -22.95 19.52 14.76
N PRO A 559 -24.19 18.98 14.71
CA PRO A 559 -25.38 19.73 15.08
C PRO A 559 -25.40 20.17 16.55
N ASN A 560 -24.62 19.51 17.42
CA ASN A 560 -24.56 19.82 18.85
C ASN A 560 -23.50 20.89 19.21
N TRP A 561 -22.83 21.47 18.21
CA TRP A 561 -21.79 22.47 18.39
C TRP A 561 -22.25 23.81 17.82
N THR A 562 -21.99 24.90 18.54
CA THR A 562 -22.08 26.25 18.00
C THR A 562 -20.74 26.62 17.38
N LEU A 563 -20.77 27.10 16.15
CA LEU A 563 -19.60 27.65 15.48
C LEU A 563 -19.89 29.08 15.06
N SER A 564 -19.05 30.01 15.51
CA SER A 564 -19.01 31.38 15.02
C SER A 564 -17.61 31.72 14.50
N THR A 565 -17.50 32.76 13.69
CA THR A 565 -16.22 33.14 13.10
C THR A 565 -15.84 34.57 13.44
N ILE A 566 -14.59 34.78 13.83
CA ILE A 566 -14.01 36.10 14.13
C ILE A 566 -13.12 36.53 12.98
N ASN A 567 -13.47 37.64 12.34
CA ASN A 567 -12.73 38.15 11.18
C ASN A 567 -11.43 38.85 11.60
N HIS A 568 -10.35 38.53 10.90
CA HIS A 568 -9.08 39.27 11.02
C HIS A 568 -9.25 40.69 10.51
N SER A 569 -8.74 41.67 11.26
CA SER A 569 -8.66 43.08 10.83
C SER A 569 -7.18 43.53 10.82
N PRO A 570 -6.40 43.18 9.78
CA PRO A 570 -4.94 43.40 9.77
C PRO A 570 -4.52 44.85 10.03
N LYS A 571 -5.36 45.82 9.61
CA LYS A 571 -5.12 47.26 9.80
C LYS A 571 -5.28 47.76 11.24
N ARG A 572 -5.80 46.94 12.16
CA ARG A 572 -6.12 47.33 13.55
C ARG A 572 -5.18 46.72 14.61
N GLY A 573 -4.22 45.90 14.20
CA GLY A 573 -3.20 45.30 15.07
C GLY A 573 -3.68 44.14 15.95
N LEU A 574 -2.74 43.49 16.65
CA LEU A 574 -2.96 42.27 17.45
C LEU A 574 -3.84 42.51 18.69
N HIS A 575 -3.72 43.67 19.34
CA HIS A 575 -4.53 43.98 20.52
C HIS A 575 -6.03 44.10 20.18
N HIS A 576 -6.38 44.68 19.02
CA HIS A 576 -7.77 44.68 18.55
C HIS A 576 -8.29 43.26 18.28
N PHE A 577 -7.42 42.36 17.81
CA PHE A 577 -7.77 40.96 17.60
C PHE A 577 -7.99 40.23 18.95
N ALA A 578 -7.15 40.49 19.95
CA ALA A 578 -7.35 40.01 21.32
C ALA A 578 -8.70 40.49 21.90
N CYS A 579 -9.04 41.78 21.74
CA CYS A 579 -10.33 42.32 22.18
C CYS A 579 -11.53 41.62 21.49
N ALA A 580 -11.39 41.23 20.22
CA ALA A 580 -12.44 40.51 19.52
C ALA A 580 -12.64 39.09 20.07
N ILE A 581 -11.56 38.39 20.42
CA ILE A 581 -11.60 37.08 21.07
C ILE A 581 -12.22 37.18 22.48
N ALA A 582 -11.77 38.14 23.28
CA ALA A 582 -12.32 38.37 24.62
C ALA A 582 -13.83 38.70 24.56
N LYS A 583 -14.24 39.54 23.60
CA LYS A 583 -15.66 39.86 23.39
C LYS A 583 -16.49 38.63 23.03
N ALA A 584 -15.94 37.69 22.26
CA ALA A 584 -16.64 36.45 21.89
C ALA A 584 -16.90 35.50 23.08
N ILE A 585 -16.13 35.66 24.17
CA ILE A 585 -16.33 34.94 25.43
C ILE A 585 -17.00 35.80 26.52
N GLY A 586 -17.53 36.98 26.17
CA GLY A 586 -18.23 37.86 27.10
C GLY A 586 -17.33 38.67 28.04
N VAL A 587 -16.04 38.77 27.75
CA VAL A 587 -15.04 39.51 28.55
C VAL A 587 -14.64 40.79 27.83
N THR A 588 -14.49 41.89 28.57
CA THR A 588 -13.96 43.15 28.04
C THR A 588 -12.52 43.34 28.50
N LEU A 589 -11.57 43.38 27.55
CA LEU A 589 -10.20 43.77 27.85
C LEU A 589 -10.14 45.29 28.03
N GLN A 590 -9.41 45.75 29.05
CA GLN A 590 -9.05 47.16 29.14
C GLN A 590 -8.07 47.49 28.01
N LYS A 591 -8.20 48.69 27.42
CA LYS A 591 -7.17 49.18 26.49
C LYS A 591 -5.84 49.31 27.25
N PRO A 592 -4.69 49.04 26.61
CA PRO A 592 -3.39 49.34 27.18
C PRO A 592 -3.25 50.82 27.52
#